data_AF-A0A1F8RLI7-F1
#
_entry.id   AF-A0A1F8RLI7-F1
#
_cell.length_a   1.000
_cell.length_b   1.000
_cell.length_c   1.000
_cell.angle_alpha   90.00
_cell.angle_beta   90.00
_cell.angle_gamma   90.00
#
_symmetry.space_group_name_H-M   'P 1'
#
loop_
_entity.id
_entity.type
_entity.pdbx_description
1 polymer ?
#
loop_
_entity_poly.entity_id
_entity_poly.type
_entity_poly.pdbx_seq_one_letter_code
_entity_poly.pdbx_strand_id
1 'polypeptide(L)'
;MITVTVNGKPRRVEGPLSVTAFLKTLDINAGQVAVAINGEVVTRSEWKDATVKDGDAVEVVRAVGGGAQTITTKEPLVMDAFLLLLAFGAGLAAATQILVNGAMGEERGVPEALLVSVTVTYGSVVLFMLGRFALLGDLNLNTPGRPLIYLLPLAVIGVMAFLGLMRGLEWYYFLGGLAGAMIVWTVAFTGPRIGIATTSAAIIAGQMVGAILWDHLGLLSQAKDPIDVLKIVGALLIVGGVVLVRGF
;
A
#
# COMPACT_ATOMS: atom_id res chain seq x y z
N MET A 1 -33.22 14.34 23.91
CA MET A 1 -32.62 13.63 22.76
C MET A 1 -33.04 14.33 21.49
N ILE A 2 -32.15 14.40 20.51
CA ILE A 2 -32.46 14.84 19.14
C ILE A 2 -32.28 13.67 18.17
N THR A 3 -33.00 13.70 17.06
CA THR A 3 -32.92 12.76 15.94
C THR A 3 -32.25 13.46 14.77
N VAL A 4 -31.11 12.93 14.33
CA VAL A 4 -30.32 13.47 13.22
C VAL A 4 -30.05 12.40 12.18
N THR A 5 -29.85 12.78 10.93
CA THR A 5 -29.49 11.85 9.85
C THR A 5 -27.99 11.93 9.59
N VAL A 6 -27.23 10.90 9.96
CA VAL A 6 -25.78 10.87 9.79
C VAL A 6 -25.41 9.99 8.61
N ASN A 7 -24.84 10.57 7.55
CA ASN A 7 -24.50 9.85 6.31
C ASN A 7 -25.68 8.98 5.81
N GLY A 8 -26.89 9.56 5.79
CA GLY A 8 -28.13 8.90 5.37
C GLY A 8 -28.77 7.94 6.40
N LYS A 9 -28.19 7.76 7.59
CA LYS A 9 -28.75 6.88 8.63
C LYS A 9 -29.28 7.68 9.83
N PRO A 10 -30.56 7.51 10.23
CA PRO A 10 -31.09 8.20 11.41
C PRO A 10 -30.38 7.72 12.68
N ARG A 11 -30.04 8.65 13.56
CA ARG A 11 -29.42 8.42 14.87
C ARG A 11 -30.04 9.33 15.92
N ARG A 12 -30.16 8.82 17.14
CA ARG A 12 -30.56 9.60 18.31
C ARG A 12 -29.35 9.95 19.15
N VAL A 13 -29.20 11.22 19.50
CA VAL A 13 -28.11 11.72 20.34
C VAL A 13 -28.63 12.62 21.45
N GLU A 14 -27.85 12.76 22.52
CA GLU A 14 -28.22 13.57 23.68
C GLU A 14 -27.81 15.04 23.51
N GLY A 15 -28.81 15.89 23.23
CA GLY A 15 -28.70 17.35 23.21
C GLY A 15 -28.76 17.93 21.80
N PRO A 16 -28.91 19.24 21.63
CA PRO A 16 -28.12 19.96 20.64
C PRO A 16 -26.65 19.88 21.05
N LEU A 17 -25.76 19.47 20.15
CA LEU A 17 -24.33 19.30 20.42
C LEU A 17 -23.51 20.15 19.44
N SER A 18 -22.40 20.72 19.86
CA SER A 18 -21.45 21.27 18.90
C SER A 18 -20.93 20.17 17.98
N VAL A 19 -20.52 20.52 16.76
CA VAL A 19 -19.91 19.53 15.82
C VAL A 19 -18.78 18.76 16.51
N THR A 20 -17.97 19.44 17.33
CA THR A 20 -16.88 18.82 18.09
C THR A 20 -17.38 17.76 19.08
N ALA A 21 -18.41 18.09 19.87
CA ALA A 21 -18.98 17.16 20.84
C ALA A 21 -19.71 16.01 20.13
N PHE A 22 -20.39 16.29 19.02
CA PHE A 22 -21.07 15.30 18.20
C PHE A 22 -20.10 14.27 17.63
N LEU A 23 -18.98 14.68 17.03
CA LEU A 23 -17.95 13.77 16.53
C LEU A 23 -17.37 12.88 17.65
N LYS A 24 -17.23 13.42 18.87
CA LYS A 24 -16.77 12.65 20.03
C LYS A 24 -17.76 11.56 20.45
N THR A 25 -19.07 11.81 20.37
CA THR A 25 -20.09 10.77 20.65
C THR A 25 -20.07 9.63 19.62
N LEU A 26 -19.57 9.90 18.42
CA LEU A 26 -19.44 8.92 17.34
C LEU A 26 -18.09 8.18 17.33
N ASP A 27 -17.18 8.50 18.27
CA ASP A 27 -15.79 8.01 18.30
C ASP A 27 -15.02 8.32 16.99
N ILE A 28 -15.31 9.47 16.37
CA ILE A 28 -14.68 9.90 15.13
C ILE A 28 -13.56 10.89 15.44
N ASN A 29 -12.37 10.62 14.90
CA ASN A 29 -11.24 11.54 15.01
C ASN A 29 -11.45 12.78 14.11
N ALA A 30 -11.69 13.92 14.77
CA ALA A 30 -11.82 15.25 14.16
C ALA A 30 -10.66 15.63 13.21
N GLY A 31 -9.49 15.03 13.37
CA GLY A 31 -8.30 15.23 12.54
C GLY A 31 -8.42 14.73 11.10
N GLN A 32 -9.35 13.82 10.82
CA GLN A 32 -9.36 13.05 9.57
C GLN A 32 -10.64 13.25 8.76
N VAL A 33 -11.53 14.12 9.20
CA VAL A 33 -12.86 14.27 8.62
C VAL A 33 -13.18 15.72 8.30
N ALA A 34 -14.09 15.90 7.35
CA ALA A 34 -14.83 17.13 7.13
C ALA A 34 -16.31 16.86 7.44
N VAL A 35 -17.01 17.91 7.90
CA VAL A 35 -18.41 17.83 8.31
C VAL A 35 -19.22 18.85 7.52
N ALA A 36 -20.36 18.41 6.99
CA ALA A 36 -21.38 19.28 6.42
C ALA A 36 -22.70 19.09 7.18
N ILE A 37 -23.43 20.19 7.40
CA ILE A 37 -24.76 20.19 8.02
C ILE A 37 -25.74 20.70 6.98
N ASN A 38 -26.77 19.91 6.68
CA ASN A 38 -27.81 20.24 5.70
C ASN A 38 -27.26 20.63 4.31
N GLY A 39 -26.14 20.03 3.91
CA GLY A 39 -25.46 20.28 2.63
C GLY A 39 -24.45 21.44 2.65
N GLU A 40 -24.33 22.17 3.77
CA GLU A 40 -23.35 23.27 3.91
C GLU A 40 -22.13 22.81 4.71
N VAL A 41 -20.94 23.00 4.15
CA VAL A 41 -19.67 22.59 4.76
C VAL A 41 -19.35 23.51 5.94
N VAL A 42 -19.26 22.96 7.14
CA VAL A 42 -18.89 23.72 8.34
C VAL A 42 -17.38 23.76 8.46
N THR A 43 -16.80 24.96 8.45
CA THR A 43 -15.34 25.10 8.52
C THR A 43 -14.82 24.72 9.91
N ARG A 44 -13.58 24.25 9.97
CA ARG A 44 -13.02 23.68 11.21
C ARG A 44 -12.93 24.67 12.38
N SER A 45 -12.79 25.96 12.08
CA SER A 45 -12.84 27.06 13.06
C SER A 45 -14.21 27.18 13.72
N GLU A 46 -15.29 26.86 12.99
CA GLU A 46 -16.68 27.04 13.43
C GLU A 46 -17.20 25.81 14.20
N TRP A 47 -16.45 24.70 14.27
CA TRP A 47 -16.94 23.45 14.88
C TRP A 47 -17.23 23.53 16.38
N LYS A 48 -16.75 24.56 17.07
CA LYS A 48 -17.06 24.81 18.47
C LYS A 48 -18.41 25.51 18.64
N ASP A 49 -18.78 26.34 17.67
CA ASP A 49 -19.94 27.23 17.73
C ASP A 49 -21.13 26.65 16.94
N ALA A 50 -20.85 25.96 15.84
CA ALA A 50 -21.84 25.25 15.03
C ALA A 50 -22.46 24.10 15.82
N THR A 51 -23.78 24.17 16.01
CA THR A 51 -24.54 23.22 16.82
C THR A 51 -25.43 22.37 15.93
N VAL A 52 -25.31 21.05 16.06
CA VAL A 52 -26.18 20.03 15.47
C VAL A 52 -27.51 20.01 16.23
N LYS A 53 -28.61 20.20 15.51
CA LYS A 53 -29.98 20.32 16.05
C LYS A 53 -30.84 19.13 15.63
N ASP A 54 -32.02 19.04 16.23
CA ASP A 54 -33.03 18.04 15.88
C ASP A 54 -33.47 18.20 14.42
N GLY A 55 -33.50 17.09 13.68
CA GLY A 55 -33.84 17.04 12.26
C GLY A 55 -32.67 17.27 11.30
N ASP A 56 -31.49 17.67 11.77
CA ASP A 56 -30.36 17.97 10.88
C ASP A 56 -29.85 16.73 10.14
N ALA A 57 -29.46 16.94 8.87
CA ALA A 57 -28.68 16.00 8.09
C ALA A 57 -27.18 16.33 8.24
N VAL A 58 -26.43 15.45 8.89
CA VAL A 58 -24.99 15.61 9.11
C VAL A 58 -24.22 14.65 8.21
N GLU A 59 -23.45 15.17 7.28
CA GLU A 59 -22.53 14.40 6.46
C GLU A 59 -21.12 14.48 7.05
N VAL A 60 -20.54 13.32 7.35
CA VAL A 60 -19.18 13.20 7.86
C VAL A 60 -18.38 12.41 6.83
N VAL A 61 -17.52 13.11 6.11
CA VAL A 61 -16.66 12.53 5.07
C VAL A 61 -15.23 12.48 5.56
N ARG A 62 -14.56 11.34 5.35
CA ARG A 62 -13.13 11.22 5.63
C ARG A 62 -12.36 11.66 4.39
N ALA A 63 -11.41 12.57 4.56
CA ALA A 63 -10.49 12.87 3.47
C ALA A 63 -9.63 11.61 3.20
N VAL A 64 -9.96 10.87 2.15
CA VAL A 64 -9.09 9.80 1.62
C VAL A 64 -8.04 10.43 0.72
N GLY A 65 -7.14 11.18 1.35
CA GLY A 65 -6.06 11.91 0.66
C GLY A 65 -4.92 10.98 0.27
N GLY A 66 -4.96 10.45 -0.95
CA GLY A 66 -3.78 10.00 -1.67
C GLY A 66 -3.01 11.22 -2.18
N GLY A 67 -2.16 11.80 -1.32
CA GLY A 67 -1.23 12.87 -1.69
C GLY A 67 -1.79 14.29 -1.56
N ALA A 68 -0.89 15.20 -1.15
CA ALA A 68 -1.08 16.64 -0.99
C ALA A 68 -1.98 17.08 0.18
N GLN A 69 -1.36 17.12 1.38
CA GLN A 69 -1.53 18.15 2.44
C GLN A 69 -1.30 17.63 3.86
N THR A 70 -0.54 16.55 4.03
CA THR A 70 0.26 16.44 5.26
C THR A 70 1.44 17.39 5.09
N ILE A 71 1.27 18.62 5.58
CA ILE A 71 2.38 19.54 5.83
C ILE A 71 3.29 18.83 6.84
N THR A 72 4.34 18.20 6.36
CA THR A 72 5.49 17.79 7.16
C THR A 72 6.71 18.23 6.39
N THR A 73 7.51 19.09 7.01
CA THR A 73 8.90 19.41 6.63
C THR A 73 9.52 18.30 5.78
N LYS A 74 10.08 18.65 4.60
CA LYS A 74 10.86 17.71 3.78
C LYS A 74 11.78 16.93 4.73
N GLU A 75 11.77 15.61 4.62
CA GLU A 75 12.69 14.75 5.38
C GLU A 75 14.12 15.27 5.19
N PRO A 76 15.00 15.16 6.21
CA PRO A 76 16.41 15.49 6.04
C PRO A 76 16.96 14.78 4.80
N LEU A 77 17.82 15.45 4.03
CA LEU A 77 18.32 14.95 2.74
C LEU A 77 18.79 13.48 2.79
N VAL A 78 19.46 13.10 3.87
CA VAL A 78 19.94 11.72 4.10
C VAL A 78 18.79 10.72 4.22
N MET A 79 17.74 11.06 4.98
CA MET A 79 16.55 10.21 5.12
C MET A 79 15.79 10.14 3.79
N ASP A 80 15.67 11.26 3.07
CA ASP A 80 15.01 11.28 1.77
C ASP A 80 15.71 10.37 0.75
N ALA A 81 17.04 10.49 0.67
CA ALA A 81 17.87 9.61 -0.16
C ALA A 81 17.75 8.14 0.26
N PHE A 82 17.72 7.85 1.56
CA PHE A 82 17.51 6.49 2.08
C PHE A 82 16.14 5.93 1.64
N LEU A 83 15.07 6.70 1.77
CA LEU A 83 13.72 6.27 1.39
C LEU A 83 13.61 6.03 -0.13
N LEU A 84 14.27 6.86 -0.94
CA LEU A 84 14.37 6.66 -2.39
C LEU A 84 15.15 5.39 -2.75
N LEU A 85 16.29 5.15 -2.09
CA LEU A 85 17.08 3.94 -2.29
C LEU A 85 16.32 2.69 -1.85
N LEU A 86 15.55 2.76 -0.77
CA LEU A 86 14.70 1.66 -0.32
C LEU A 86 13.61 1.35 -1.37
N ALA A 87 12.93 2.38 -1.89
CA ALA A 87 11.93 2.24 -2.96
C ALA A 87 12.54 1.65 -4.25
N PHE A 88 13.72 2.14 -4.64
CA PHE A 88 14.45 1.61 -5.79
C PHE A 88 14.86 0.14 -5.57
N GLY A 89 15.36 -0.20 -4.37
CA GLY A 89 15.71 -1.56 -4.00
C GLY A 89 14.53 -2.53 -4.03
N ALA A 90 13.35 -2.09 -3.58
CA ALA A 90 12.12 -2.86 -3.73
C ALA A 90 11.75 -3.10 -5.21
N GLY A 91 12.00 -2.12 -6.08
CA GLY A 91 11.89 -2.28 -7.53
C GLY A 91 12.82 -3.34 -8.10
N LEU A 92 14.09 -3.35 -7.67
CA LEU A 92 15.05 -4.41 -8.07
C LEU A 92 14.57 -5.80 -7.66
N ALA A 93 14.06 -5.94 -6.43
CA ALA A 93 13.48 -7.20 -5.96
C ALA A 93 12.26 -7.63 -6.81
N ALA A 94 11.43 -6.67 -7.23
CA ALA A 94 10.31 -6.93 -8.15
C ALA A 94 10.80 -7.46 -9.51
N ALA A 95 11.87 -6.88 -10.07
CA ALA A 95 12.47 -7.37 -11.32
C ALA A 95 13.00 -8.80 -11.18
N THR A 96 13.66 -9.12 -10.06
CA THR A 96 14.10 -10.49 -9.78
C THR A 96 12.91 -11.45 -9.72
N GLN A 97 11.80 -11.05 -9.10
CA GLN A 97 10.59 -11.89 -9.05
C GLN A 97 9.99 -12.12 -10.43
N ILE A 98 9.96 -11.10 -11.30
CA ILE A 98 9.50 -11.23 -12.69
C ILE A 98 10.37 -12.24 -13.45
N LEU A 99 11.69 -12.12 -13.33
CA LEU A 99 12.64 -13.04 -13.94
C LEU A 99 12.43 -14.49 -13.47
N VAL A 100 12.35 -14.70 -12.15
CA VAL A 100 12.14 -16.03 -11.55
C VAL A 100 10.81 -16.63 -12.02
N ASN A 101 9.75 -15.83 -12.06
CA ASN A 101 8.44 -16.28 -12.53
C ASN A 101 8.46 -16.64 -14.02
N GLY A 102 9.17 -15.87 -14.85
CA GLY A 102 9.36 -16.15 -16.27
C GLY A 102 10.09 -17.48 -16.50
N ALA A 103 11.25 -17.64 -15.87
CA ALA A 103 12.05 -18.87 -15.96
C ALA A 103 11.28 -20.10 -15.43
N MET A 104 10.54 -19.94 -14.33
CA MET A 104 9.70 -21.01 -13.78
C MET A 104 8.58 -21.41 -14.76
N GLY A 105 8.00 -20.44 -15.46
CA GLY A 105 6.98 -20.68 -16.49
C GLY A 105 7.51 -21.51 -17.66
N GLU A 106 8.77 -21.31 -18.05
CA GLU A 106 9.45 -22.10 -19.08
C GLU A 106 9.81 -23.52 -18.58
N GLU A 107 10.38 -23.66 -17.38
CA GLU A 107 10.87 -24.94 -16.88
C GLU A 107 9.76 -25.87 -16.34
N ARG A 108 8.79 -25.32 -15.60
CA ARG A 108 7.77 -26.08 -14.88
C ARG A 108 6.38 -25.95 -15.49
N GLY A 109 6.17 -24.98 -16.37
CA GLY A 109 4.88 -24.68 -16.97
C GLY A 109 4.16 -23.50 -16.30
N VAL A 110 3.25 -22.90 -17.07
CA VAL A 110 2.46 -21.74 -16.65
C VAL A 110 1.62 -21.99 -15.38
N PRO A 111 0.94 -23.14 -15.19
CA PRO A 111 0.13 -23.38 -13.99
C PRO A 111 0.94 -23.34 -12.70
N GLU A 112 2.11 -23.95 -12.68
CA GLU A 112 3.03 -24.02 -11.55
C GLU A 112 3.60 -22.65 -11.21
N ALA A 113 4.02 -21.88 -12.22
CA ALA A 113 4.47 -20.50 -12.06
C ALA A 113 3.36 -19.59 -11.52
N LEU A 114 2.11 -19.79 -11.96
CA LEU A 114 0.95 -19.06 -11.44
C LEU A 114 0.68 -19.42 -9.97
N LEU A 115 0.76 -20.71 -9.61
CA LEU A 115 0.60 -21.16 -8.22
C LEU A 115 1.60 -20.46 -7.29
N VAL A 116 2.87 -20.43 -7.69
CA VAL A 116 3.92 -19.75 -6.93
C VAL A 116 3.65 -18.26 -6.87
N SER A 117 3.35 -17.60 -8.00
CA SER A 117 3.08 -16.16 -8.05
C SER A 117 1.94 -15.73 -7.14
N VAL A 118 0.84 -16.48 -7.12
CA VAL A 118 -0.28 -16.21 -6.22
C VAL A 118 0.13 -16.43 -4.76
N THR A 119 0.82 -17.54 -4.46
CA THR A 119 1.29 -17.84 -3.10
C THR A 119 2.22 -16.75 -2.58
N VAL A 120 3.15 -16.28 -3.41
CA VAL A 120 4.08 -15.18 -3.14
C VAL A 120 3.32 -13.88 -2.89
N THR A 121 2.35 -13.55 -3.74
CA THR A 121 1.57 -12.31 -3.62
C THR A 121 0.75 -12.27 -2.33
N TYR A 122 -0.02 -13.32 -2.03
CA TYR A 122 -0.79 -13.35 -0.79
C TYR A 122 0.13 -13.54 0.44
N GLY A 123 1.23 -14.27 0.28
CA GLY A 123 2.30 -14.42 1.28
C GLY A 123 2.85 -13.09 1.74
N SER A 124 3.07 -12.15 0.80
CA SER A 124 3.53 -10.81 1.12
C SER A 124 2.58 -10.04 2.04
N VAL A 125 1.27 -10.17 1.79
CA VAL A 125 0.22 -9.53 2.58
C VAL A 125 0.19 -10.11 3.99
N VAL A 126 0.28 -11.44 4.13
CA VAL A 126 0.35 -12.09 5.44
C VAL A 126 1.60 -11.69 6.21
N LEU A 127 2.78 -11.69 5.58
CA LEU A 127 4.03 -11.26 6.21
C LEU A 127 3.98 -9.79 6.65
N PHE A 128 3.38 -8.91 5.83
CA PHE A 128 3.13 -7.53 6.20
C PHE A 128 2.26 -7.42 7.47
N MET A 129 1.18 -8.19 7.51
CA MET A 129 0.24 -8.17 8.64
C MET A 129 0.86 -8.73 9.91
N LEU A 130 1.61 -9.82 9.82
CA LEU A 130 2.36 -10.39 10.94
C LEU A 130 3.43 -9.44 11.46
N GLY A 131 4.19 -8.78 10.57
CA GLY A 131 5.17 -7.78 10.97
C GLY A 131 4.52 -6.57 11.64
N ARG A 132 3.37 -6.09 11.12
CA ARG A 132 2.59 -5.02 11.75
C ARG A 132 2.11 -5.43 13.14
N PHE A 133 1.62 -6.66 13.31
CA PHE A 133 1.23 -7.17 14.63
C PHE A 133 2.42 -7.25 15.59
N ALA A 134 3.56 -7.76 15.14
CA ALA A 134 4.77 -7.84 15.95
C ALA A 134 5.23 -6.46 16.46
N LEU A 135 5.01 -5.39 15.67
CA LEU A 135 5.36 -4.02 16.04
C LEU A 135 4.29 -3.30 16.88
N LEU A 136 3.01 -3.50 16.60
CA LEU A 136 1.91 -2.73 17.21
C LEU A 136 1.14 -3.51 18.29
N GLY A 137 1.31 -4.82 18.38
CA GLY A 137 0.63 -5.70 19.35
C GLY A 137 -0.86 -5.92 19.09
N ASP A 138 -1.43 -5.40 18.00
CA ASP A 138 -2.86 -5.53 17.72
C ASP A 138 -3.17 -5.80 16.23
N LEU A 139 -3.93 -6.89 15.99
CA LEU A 139 -4.50 -7.26 14.69
C LEU A 139 -5.88 -6.62 14.45
N ASN A 140 -6.49 -6.01 15.46
CA ASN A 140 -7.78 -5.34 15.37
C ASN A 140 -8.89 -6.24 14.78
N LEU A 141 -8.96 -7.48 15.27
CA LEU A 141 -9.90 -8.51 14.81
C LEU A 141 -11.34 -8.27 15.29
N ASN A 142 -11.54 -7.38 16.26
CA ASN A 142 -12.82 -7.13 16.90
C ASN A 142 -13.81 -6.34 16.03
N THR A 143 -13.36 -5.79 14.90
CA THR A 143 -14.25 -5.06 13.96
C THR A 143 -14.91 -6.04 12.99
N PRO A 144 -16.23 -5.98 12.77
CA PRO A 144 -16.90 -6.80 11.77
C PRO A 144 -16.23 -6.71 10.39
N GLY A 145 -15.94 -7.86 9.78
CA GLY A 145 -15.30 -7.96 8.45
C GLY A 145 -13.76 -7.87 8.45
N ARG A 146 -13.13 -7.33 9.50
CA ARG A 146 -11.66 -7.33 9.60
C ARG A 146 -11.04 -8.72 9.64
N PRO A 147 -11.57 -9.71 10.40
CA PRO A 147 -11.05 -11.07 10.38
C PRO A 147 -10.94 -11.67 8.97
N LEU A 148 -11.85 -11.31 8.06
CA LEU A 148 -11.82 -11.81 6.69
C LEU A 148 -10.59 -11.31 5.91
N ILE A 149 -10.17 -10.07 6.17
CA ILE A 149 -8.95 -9.48 5.58
C ILE A 149 -7.71 -10.25 6.03
N TYR A 150 -7.70 -10.82 7.24
CA TYR A 150 -6.59 -11.63 7.75
C TYR A 150 -6.67 -13.10 7.32
N LEU A 151 -7.86 -13.69 7.39
CA LEU A 151 -8.05 -15.12 7.15
C LEU A 151 -8.03 -15.48 5.66
N LEU A 152 -8.52 -14.61 4.78
CA LEU A 152 -8.60 -14.91 3.35
C LEU A 152 -7.19 -15.06 2.72
N PRO A 153 -6.24 -14.12 2.88
CA PRO A 153 -4.88 -14.31 2.38
C PRO A 153 -4.20 -15.56 2.94
N LEU A 154 -4.40 -15.84 4.24
CA LEU A 154 -3.83 -17.02 4.90
C LEU A 154 -4.40 -18.32 4.33
N ALA A 155 -5.71 -18.38 4.10
CA ALA A 155 -6.37 -19.52 3.47
C ALA A 155 -5.91 -19.71 2.02
N VAL A 156 -5.80 -18.63 1.25
CA VAL A 156 -5.29 -18.67 -0.13
C VAL A 156 -3.86 -19.21 -0.15
N ILE A 157 -2.95 -18.71 0.68
CA ILE A 157 -1.57 -19.25 0.76
C ILE A 157 -1.59 -20.73 1.12
N GLY A 158 -2.36 -21.13 2.13
CA GLY A 158 -2.42 -22.52 2.57
C GLY A 158 -2.87 -23.47 1.46
N VAL A 159 -3.94 -23.11 0.73
CA VAL A 159 -4.44 -23.88 -0.41
C VAL A 159 -3.42 -23.91 -1.54
N MET A 160 -2.85 -22.77 -1.91
CA MET A 160 -1.95 -22.67 -3.06
C MET A 160 -0.59 -23.35 -2.80
N ALA A 161 -0.05 -23.24 -1.59
CA ALA A 161 1.14 -23.96 -1.16
C ALA A 161 0.89 -25.47 -1.13
N PHE A 162 -0.26 -25.91 -0.59
CA PHE A 162 -0.65 -27.32 -0.60
C PHE A 162 -0.75 -27.88 -2.03
N LEU A 163 -1.45 -27.18 -2.92
CA LEU A 163 -1.57 -27.56 -4.33
C LEU A 163 -0.20 -27.59 -5.04
N GLY A 164 0.69 -26.66 -4.70
CA GLY A 164 2.04 -26.62 -5.23
C GLY A 164 2.90 -27.80 -4.78
N LEU A 165 2.89 -28.12 -3.48
CA LEU A 165 3.59 -29.28 -2.93
C LEU A 165 3.07 -30.59 -3.54
N MET A 166 1.75 -30.72 -3.72
CA MET A 166 1.12 -31.88 -4.38
C MET A 166 1.52 -32.01 -5.86
N ARG A 167 1.94 -30.91 -6.50
CA ARG A 167 2.49 -30.89 -7.87
C ARG A 167 4.01 -31.05 -7.92
N GLY A 168 4.66 -31.34 -6.80
CA GLY A 168 6.11 -31.54 -6.75
C GLY A 168 6.93 -30.24 -6.82
N LEU A 169 6.34 -29.11 -6.41
CA LEU A 169 7.10 -27.88 -6.16
C LEU A 169 7.86 -28.00 -4.85
N GLU A 170 9.11 -27.54 -4.88
CA GLU A 170 9.96 -27.49 -3.70
C GLU A 170 9.61 -26.27 -2.82
N TRP A 171 9.80 -26.38 -1.52
CA TRP A 171 9.34 -25.39 -0.55
C TRP A 171 9.96 -23.99 -0.74
N TYR A 172 11.17 -23.91 -1.31
CA TYR A 172 11.85 -22.62 -1.49
C TYR A 172 11.21 -21.75 -2.56
N TYR A 173 10.43 -22.31 -3.51
CA TYR A 173 9.71 -21.50 -4.49
C TYR A 173 8.74 -20.52 -3.80
N PHE A 174 8.25 -20.88 -2.61
CA PHE A 174 7.34 -20.04 -1.83
C PHE A 174 8.06 -18.91 -1.06
N LEU A 175 9.40 -18.93 -0.98
CA LEU A 175 10.18 -17.84 -0.35
C LEU A 175 10.09 -16.52 -1.12
N GLY A 176 9.65 -16.54 -2.39
CA GLY A 176 9.38 -15.32 -3.16
C GLY A 176 8.42 -14.35 -2.45
N GLY A 177 7.58 -14.84 -1.52
CA GLY A 177 6.69 -14.01 -0.68
C GLY A 177 7.43 -12.92 0.09
N LEU A 178 8.72 -13.13 0.39
CA LEU A 178 9.59 -12.14 1.04
C LEU A 178 9.86 -10.93 0.14
N ALA A 179 10.06 -11.13 -1.17
CA ALA A 179 10.26 -10.05 -2.13
C ALA A 179 9.00 -9.20 -2.28
N GLY A 180 7.85 -9.85 -2.42
CA GLY A 180 6.55 -9.15 -2.38
C GLY A 180 6.33 -8.40 -1.07
N ALA A 181 6.70 -9.01 0.08
CA ALA A 181 6.55 -8.36 1.39
C ALA A 181 7.39 -7.10 1.48
N MET A 182 8.62 -7.14 0.98
CA MET A 182 9.51 -5.98 0.91
C MET A 182 8.87 -4.84 0.12
N ILE A 183 8.21 -5.12 -1.01
CA ILE A 183 7.54 -4.10 -1.82
C ILE A 183 6.37 -3.47 -1.05
N VAL A 184 5.48 -4.30 -0.48
CA VAL A 184 4.33 -3.81 0.29
C VAL A 184 4.77 -2.95 1.49
N TRP A 185 5.78 -3.42 2.24
CA TRP A 185 6.38 -2.67 3.34
C TRP A 185 6.98 -1.35 2.89
N THR A 186 7.72 -1.38 1.78
CA THR A 186 8.38 -0.20 1.25
C THR A 186 7.35 0.84 0.85
N VAL A 187 6.29 0.47 0.12
CA VAL A 187 5.21 1.40 -0.26
C VAL A 187 4.48 1.95 0.96
N ALA A 188 4.15 1.08 1.93
CA ALA A 188 3.48 1.49 3.16
C ALA A 188 4.31 2.48 4.00
N PHE A 189 5.64 2.36 3.95
CA PHE A 189 6.57 3.19 4.72
C PHE A 189 6.99 4.47 3.99
N THR A 190 7.36 4.37 2.71
CA THR A 190 7.88 5.47 1.89
C THR A 190 6.77 6.35 1.34
N GLY A 191 5.62 5.77 0.94
CA GLY A 191 4.50 6.46 0.32
C GLY A 191 4.01 7.70 1.11
N PRO A 192 3.74 7.56 2.43
CA PRO A 192 3.36 8.70 3.27
C PRO A 192 4.46 9.74 3.50
N ARG A 193 5.75 9.40 3.30
CA ARG A 193 6.90 10.25 3.62
C ARG A 193 7.45 11.03 2.43
N ILE A 194 7.61 10.35 1.28
CA ILE A 194 8.17 10.94 0.05
C ILE A 194 7.12 11.14 -1.05
N GLY A 195 5.88 10.72 -0.79
CA GLY A 195 4.75 10.81 -1.71
C GLY A 195 4.57 9.54 -2.54
N ILE A 196 3.31 9.21 -2.86
CA ILE A 196 2.95 8.03 -3.64
C ILE A 196 3.56 8.08 -5.05
N ALA A 197 3.49 9.23 -5.72
CA ALA A 197 4.06 9.40 -7.06
C ALA A 197 5.57 9.13 -7.09
N THR A 198 6.33 9.76 -6.19
CA THR A 198 7.78 9.53 -6.05
C THR A 198 8.10 8.08 -5.75
N THR A 199 7.37 7.49 -4.80
CA THR A 199 7.57 6.09 -4.37
C THR A 199 7.37 5.14 -5.55
N SER A 200 6.27 5.28 -6.27
CA SER A 200 5.98 4.48 -7.46
C SER A 200 7.01 4.68 -8.56
N ALA A 201 7.42 5.93 -8.81
CA ALA A 201 8.46 6.24 -9.79
C ALA A 201 9.80 5.56 -9.44
N ALA A 202 10.22 5.63 -8.17
CA ALA A 202 11.45 4.99 -7.70
C ALA A 202 11.40 3.45 -7.81
N ILE A 203 10.27 2.82 -7.47
CA ILE A 203 10.07 1.37 -7.64
C ILE A 203 10.14 0.98 -9.12
N ILE A 204 9.45 1.70 -10.00
CA ILE A 204 9.49 1.42 -11.45
C ILE A 204 10.91 1.59 -11.98
N ALA A 205 11.63 2.63 -11.53
CA ALA A 205 13.02 2.82 -11.89
C ALA A 205 13.91 1.64 -11.49
N GLY A 206 13.79 1.17 -10.25
CA GLY A 206 14.49 0.00 -9.76
C GLY A 206 14.15 -1.26 -10.56
N GLN A 207 12.87 -1.44 -10.90
CA GLN A 207 12.41 -2.58 -11.67
C GLN A 207 12.98 -2.57 -13.10
N MET A 208 13.01 -1.43 -13.76
CA MET A 208 13.54 -1.30 -15.12
C MET A 208 15.06 -1.49 -15.16
N VAL A 209 15.79 -0.89 -14.22
CA VAL A 209 17.24 -1.07 -14.10
C VAL A 209 17.57 -2.54 -13.78
N GLY A 210 16.80 -3.15 -12.88
CA GLY A 210 16.92 -4.57 -12.55
C GLY A 210 16.72 -5.46 -13.77
N ALA A 211 15.64 -5.24 -14.53
CA ALA A 211 15.35 -6.01 -15.74
C ALA A 211 16.52 -5.94 -16.74
N ILE A 212 17.00 -4.74 -17.07
CA ILE A 212 18.15 -4.55 -17.97
C ILE A 212 19.40 -5.29 -17.46
N LEU A 213 19.65 -5.26 -16.14
CA LEU A 213 20.79 -5.94 -15.54
C LEU A 213 20.65 -7.47 -15.63
N TRP A 214 19.46 -8.00 -15.36
CA TRP A 214 19.19 -9.43 -15.42
C TRP A 214 19.29 -9.98 -16.85
N ASP A 215 18.74 -9.26 -17.82
CA ASP A 215 18.82 -9.60 -19.25
C ASP A 215 20.28 -9.60 -19.73
N HIS A 216 21.08 -8.65 -19.24
CA HIS A 216 22.51 -8.58 -19.55
C HIS A 216 23.32 -9.74 -18.98
N LEU A 217 22.99 -10.16 -17.77
CA LEU A 217 23.67 -11.26 -17.10
C LEU A 217 23.26 -12.62 -17.67
N GLY A 218 22.11 -12.71 -18.35
CA GLY A 218 21.60 -13.97 -18.93
C GLY A 218 21.31 -15.01 -17.85
N LEU A 219 20.76 -14.57 -16.71
CA LEU A 219 20.46 -15.45 -15.57
C LEU A 219 19.28 -16.39 -15.89
N LEU A 220 19.23 -17.55 -15.24
CA LEU A 220 18.13 -18.54 -15.33
C LEU A 220 17.83 -18.99 -16.77
N SER A 221 18.88 -19.28 -17.55
CA SER A 221 18.78 -19.81 -18.93
C SER A 221 18.13 -18.86 -19.94
N GLN A 222 17.92 -17.59 -19.57
CA GLN A 222 17.39 -16.58 -20.48
C GLN A 222 18.43 -16.17 -21.52
N ALA A 223 17.94 -15.79 -22.71
CA ALA A 223 18.79 -15.31 -23.79
C ALA A 223 19.52 -14.03 -23.35
N LYS A 224 20.86 -14.05 -23.40
CA LYS A 224 21.69 -12.92 -23.02
C LYS A 224 21.46 -11.75 -23.98
N ASP A 225 20.98 -10.63 -23.45
CA ASP A 225 20.76 -9.40 -24.21
C ASP A 225 21.76 -8.31 -23.75
N PRO A 226 22.80 -7.99 -24.56
CA PRO A 226 23.83 -7.06 -24.15
C PRO A 226 23.26 -5.66 -23.83
N ILE A 227 23.91 -4.97 -22.88
CA ILE A 227 23.60 -3.57 -22.59
C ILE A 227 24.15 -2.74 -23.75
N ASP A 228 23.25 -2.02 -24.41
CA ASP A 228 23.60 -1.02 -25.41
C ASP A 228 23.52 0.40 -24.81
N VAL A 229 23.96 1.37 -25.60
CA VAL A 229 23.94 2.79 -25.21
C VAL A 229 22.52 3.29 -24.97
N LEU A 230 21.54 2.80 -25.72
CA LEU A 230 20.15 3.26 -25.62
C LEU A 230 19.50 2.82 -24.30
N LYS A 231 19.78 1.59 -23.85
CA LYS A 231 19.34 1.08 -22.54
C LYS A 231 19.96 1.87 -21.38
N ILE A 232 21.24 2.24 -21.50
CA ILE A 232 21.91 3.10 -20.50
C ILE A 232 21.25 4.47 -20.46
N VAL A 233 21.04 5.11 -21.62
CA VAL A 233 20.37 6.41 -21.69
C VAL A 233 18.94 6.33 -21.15
N GLY A 234 18.19 5.29 -21.51
CA GLY A 234 16.84 5.04 -20.99
C GLY A 234 16.81 4.88 -19.48
N ALA A 235 17.72 4.08 -18.91
CA ALA A 235 17.86 3.91 -17.46
C ALA A 235 18.16 5.23 -16.75
N LEU A 236 19.09 6.04 -17.29
CA LEU A 236 19.40 7.36 -16.76
C LEU A 236 18.21 8.32 -16.82
N LEU A 237 17.44 8.30 -17.92
CA LEU A 237 16.23 9.10 -18.07
C LEU A 237 15.14 8.70 -17.06
N ILE A 238 14.97 7.40 -16.80
CA ILE A 238 14.01 6.91 -15.80
C ILE A 238 14.42 7.36 -14.40
N VAL A 239 15.69 7.19 -14.03
CA VAL A 239 16.21 7.65 -12.72
C VAL A 239 16.12 9.17 -12.60
N GLY A 240 16.47 9.92 -13.65
CA GLY A 240 16.28 11.37 -13.72
C GLY A 240 14.81 11.78 -13.58
N GLY A 241 13.90 11.00 -14.17
CA GLY A 241 12.45 11.15 -14.00
C GLY A 241 12.01 11.06 -12.54
N VAL A 242 12.59 10.17 -11.73
CA VAL A 242 12.32 10.08 -10.29
C VAL A 242 12.73 11.39 -9.58
N VAL A 243 13.90 11.94 -9.91
CA VAL A 243 14.38 13.22 -9.36
C VAL A 243 13.44 14.37 -9.71
N LEU A 244 12.97 14.43 -10.97
CA LEU A 244 12.02 15.43 -11.44
C LEU A 244 10.66 15.30 -10.75
N VAL A 245 10.15 14.08 -10.59
CA VAL A 245 8.89 13.80 -9.88
C VAL A 245 8.99 14.19 -8.41
N ARG A 246 10.16 13.96 -7.77
CA ARG A 246 10.39 14.36 -6.38
C ARG A 246 10.36 15.89 -6.20
N GLY A 247 10.82 16.64 -7.20
CA GLY A 247 10.87 18.11 -7.13
C GLY A 247 11.80 18.58 -6.01
N PHE A 248 13.07 18.12 -6.06
CA PHE A 248 14.11 18.56 -5.13
C PHE A 248 14.24 20.09 -5.08
#